data_AF-A0A0G0R3W4-F1
#
_entry.id   AF-A0A0G0R3W4-F1
#
_cell.length_a   1.000
_cell.length_b   1.000
_cell.length_c   1.000
_cell.angle_alpha   90.00
_cell.angle_beta   90.00
_cell.angle_gamma   90.00
#
_symmetry.space_group_name_H-M   'P 1'
#
loop_
_entity.id
_entity.type
_entity.pdbx_description
1 polymer ?
#
loop_
_entity_poly.entity_id
_entity_poly.type
_entity_poly.pdbx_seq_one_letter_code
_entity_poly.pdbx_strand_id
1 'polypeptide(L)'
;MKHKAKIFHFVGYEFDVNARKIFFKYRIEFYNQHSLNFTETIIFPNHPKKLKEESIQKILESLLIVLGISYYKLYCPPRVTMPFRLSREQADFWNTVYRKGLGEFLYRNKLDPKRLAKFSYSNIKIYPDRIKTQDRALLGIGGGKDSIVAAELLKDFDIVSFLVETQKQDLISDSVIDKIGRPSLKIRRVLDLKIFEKHDGAYNGHIPISAIFAFLGLLTAAIYEYKYVIVANEHSSNFGNLQYKGEIINHQWSKSVEFESLFQEYTRKFITPDIVYFSLLRQFYEIRIARM
;
A
#
# COMPACT_ATOMS: atom_id res chain seq x y z
N MET A 1 -25.38 17.02 13.23
CA MET A 1 -24.49 17.98 12.52
C MET A 1 -23.44 17.18 11.76
N LYS A 2 -23.12 17.49 10.48
CA LYS A 2 -22.02 16.80 9.77
C LYS A 2 -20.68 17.20 10.42
N HIS A 3 -19.89 16.24 10.86
CA HIS A 3 -18.59 16.48 11.52
C HIS A 3 -17.65 17.26 10.59
N LYS A 4 -17.11 18.39 11.09
CA LYS A 4 -16.18 19.23 10.33
C LYS A 4 -14.75 18.83 10.68
N ALA A 5 -14.26 17.80 10.00
CA ALA A 5 -12.86 17.41 10.02
C ALA A 5 -11.97 18.58 9.52
N LYS A 6 -10.92 18.89 10.28
CA LYS A 6 -10.04 20.05 10.08
C LYS A 6 -8.72 19.65 9.44
N ILE A 7 -7.97 18.73 10.08
CA ILE A 7 -6.65 18.27 9.63
C ILE A 7 -6.51 16.77 9.88
N PHE A 8 -5.92 16.06 8.92
CA PHE A 8 -5.40 14.72 9.12
C PHE A 8 -3.90 14.78 9.42
N HIS A 9 -3.49 14.33 10.59
CA HIS A 9 -2.09 14.28 10.99
C HIS A 9 -1.55 12.87 10.77
N PHE A 10 -0.57 12.73 9.87
CA PHE A 10 0.37 11.61 9.89
C PHE A 10 1.33 11.88 11.06
N VAL A 11 1.13 11.22 12.20
CA VAL A 11 1.83 11.60 13.45
C VAL A 11 3.27 11.09 13.45
N GLY A 12 3.48 9.85 13.01
CA GLY A 12 4.79 9.22 12.97
C GLY A 12 4.70 7.70 13.06
N TYR A 13 5.85 7.07 13.21
CA TYR A 13 5.95 5.62 13.35
C TYR A 13 7.01 5.23 14.39
N GLU A 14 6.97 3.98 14.82
CA GLU A 14 7.89 3.41 15.82
C GLU A 14 8.17 1.96 15.44
N PHE A 15 9.44 1.59 15.31
CA PHE A 15 9.85 0.23 14.95
C PHE A 15 10.45 -0.49 16.17
N ASP A 16 9.69 -1.39 16.75
CA ASP A 16 10.17 -2.34 17.76
C ASP A 16 10.64 -3.63 17.08
N VAL A 17 11.94 -3.67 16.78
CA VAL A 17 12.59 -4.81 16.11
C VAL A 17 12.53 -6.08 16.97
N ASN A 18 12.58 -5.94 18.29
CA ASN A 18 12.54 -7.08 19.22
C ASN A 18 11.14 -7.69 19.27
N ALA A 19 10.10 -6.85 19.34
CA ALA A 19 8.72 -7.32 19.27
C ALA A 19 8.31 -7.72 17.84
N ARG A 20 9.13 -7.43 16.82
CA ARG A 20 8.84 -7.62 15.40
C ARG A 20 7.61 -6.82 14.94
N LYS A 21 7.47 -5.60 15.45
CA LYS A 21 6.30 -4.74 15.22
C LYS A 21 6.71 -3.34 14.77
N ILE A 22 5.96 -2.80 13.82
CA ILE A 22 5.98 -1.36 13.51
C ILE A 22 4.62 -0.78 13.84
N PHE A 23 4.61 0.33 14.58
CA PHE A 23 3.42 1.09 14.90
C PHE A 23 3.38 2.35 14.04
N PHE A 24 2.25 2.62 13.40
CA PHE A 24 1.99 3.85 12.64
C PHE A 24 0.86 4.62 13.29
N LYS A 25 1.12 5.88 13.65
CA LYS A 25 0.23 6.71 14.46
C LYS A 25 -0.42 7.80 13.59
N TYR A 26 -1.73 7.98 13.75
CA TYR A 26 -2.53 8.96 13.00
C TYR A 26 -3.47 9.72 13.94
N ARG A 27 -3.84 10.95 13.54
CA ARG A 27 -4.83 11.73 14.26
C ARG A 27 -5.74 12.53 13.33
N ILE A 28 -7.03 12.51 13.58
CA ILE A 28 -8.01 13.39 12.93
C ILE A 28 -8.41 14.48 13.90
N GLU A 29 -8.12 15.73 13.54
CA GLU A 29 -8.53 16.92 14.28
C GLU A 29 -9.87 17.43 13.74
N PHE A 30 -10.76 17.86 14.62
CA PHE A 30 -12.08 18.39 14.27
C PHE A 30 -12.27 19.80 14.84
N TYR A 31 -13.15 20.59 14.21
CA TYR A 31 -13.55 21.90 14.75
C TYR A 31 -14.53 21.79 15.91
N ASN A 32 -15.34 20.73 15.94
CA ASN A 32 -16.57 20.65 16.74
C ASN A 32 -16.63 19.39 17.62
N GLN A 33 -15.53 18.68 17.80
CA GLN A 33 -15.41 17.51 18.68
C GLN A 33 -13.96 17.21 19.03
N HIS A 34 -13.74 16.27 19.95
CA HIS A 34 -12.41 15.78 20.30
C HIS A 34 -11.73 15.08 19.11
N SER A 35 -10.40 15.12 19.11
CA SER A 35 -9.60 14.46 18.08
C SER A 35 -9.69 12.94 18.22
N LEU A 36 -9.66 12.23 17.08
CA LEU A 36 -9.58 10.77 17.05
C LEU A 36 -8.12 10.37 16.78
N ASN A 37 -7.59 9.45 17.60
CA ASN A 37 -6.22 8.95 17.47
C ASN A 37 -6.24 7.45 17.13
N PHE A 38 -5.42 7.06 16.16
CA PHE A 38 -5.35 5.69 15.65
C PHE A 38 -3.90 5.20 15.66
N THR A 39 -3.71 3.91 15.97
CA THR A 39 -2.44 3.20 15.83
C THR A 39 -2.64 1.94 15.00
N GLU A 40 -2.05 1.92 13.80
CA GLU A 40 -1.96 0.72 12.98
C GLU A 40 -0.68 -0.04 13.30
N THR A 41 -0.76 -1.37 13.38
CA THR A 41 0.41 -2.22 13.68
C THR A 41 0.71 -3.17 12.54
N ILE A 42 1.97 -3.20 12.08
CA ILE A 42 2.49 -4.21 11.15
C ILE A 42 3.34 -5.19 11.94
N ILE A 43 3.16 -6.48 11.72
CA ILE A 43 3.80 -7.54 12.49
C ILE A 43 4.48 -8.51 11.53
N PHE A 44 5.77 -8.77 11.78
CA PHE A 44 6.58 -9.64 10.96
C PHE A 44 6.59 -11.08 11.50
N PRO A 45 6.62 -12.10 10.61
CA PRO A 45 6.66 -13.49 11.03
C PRO A 45 8.03 -13.85 11.64
N ASN A 46 9.10 -13.27 11.12
CA ASN A 46 10.48 -13.55 11.52
C ASN A 46 11.15 -12.28 12.04
N HIS A 47 12.24 -12.42 12.80
CA HIS A 47 13.02 -11.24 13.23
C HIS A 47 13.52 -10.44 12.01
N PRO A 48 13.23 -9.13 11.94
CA PRO A 48 13.74 -8.27 10.89
C PRO A 48 15.27 -8.23 10.90
N LYS A 49 15.92 -8.28 9.73
CA LYS A 49 17.36 -7.99 9.66
C LYS A 49 17.58 -6.50 9.93
N LYS A 50 18.72 -6.17 10.53
CA LYS A 50 19.11 -4.79 10.80
C LYS A 50 19.44 -4.08 9.49
N LEU A 51 18.64 -3.08 9.13
CA LEU A 51 18.92 -2.15 8.03
C LEU A 51 19.58 -0.88 8.56
N LYS A 52 20.24 -0.12 7.66
CA LYS A 52 20.63 1.25 7.96
C LYS A 52 19.37 2.09 8.21
N GLU A 53 19.42 2.94 9.22
CA GLU A 53 18.28 3.74 9.67
C GLU A 53 17.73 4.64 8.55
N GLU A 54 18.61 5.27 7.79
CA GLU A 54 18.26 6.12 6.64
C GLU A 54 17.51 5.35 5.54
N SER A 55 17.97 4.12 5.25
CA SER A 55 17.39 3.29 4.18
C SER A 55 15.99 2.79 4.54
N ILE A 56 15.76 2.46 5.81
CA ILE A 56 14.43 2.03 6.25
C ILE A 56 13.50 3.24 6.45
N GLN A 57 14.01 4.40 6.84
CA GLN A 57 13.23 5.62 7.04
C GLN A 57 12.39 5.97 5.80
N LYS A 58 12.97 6.01 4.60
CA LYS A 58 12.24 6.35 3.36
C LYS A 58 11.07 5.40 3.07
N ILE A 59 11.24 4.12 3.41
CA ILE A 59 10.19 3.10 3.29
C ILE A 59 9.10 3.34 4.34
N LEU A 60 9.48 3.60 5.60
CA LEU A 60 8.55 3.84 6.70
C LEU A 60 7.75 5.13 6.53
N GLU A 61 8.36 6.21 6.05
CA GLU A 61 7.68 7.46 5.70
C GLU A 61 6.63 7.24 4.60
N SER A 62 6.99 6.47 3.57
CA SER A 62 6.07 6.10 2.50
C SER A 62 4.93 5.19 2.99
N LEU A 63 5.22 4.26 3.91
CA LEU A 63 4.21 3.43 4.55
C LEU A 63 3.26 4.22 5.43
N LEU A 64 3.76 5.19 6.18
CA LEU A 64 2.93 6.10 6.98
C LEU A 64 1.89 6.79 6.09
N ILE A 65 2.29 7.25 4.89
CA ILE A 65 1.36 7.91 3.97
C ILE A 65 0.32 6.93 3.40
N VAL A 66 0.74 5.75 2.91
CA VAL A 66 -0.18 4.82 2.22
C VAL A 66 -1.14 4.11 3.19
N LEU A 67 -0.67 3.71 4.38
CA LEU A 67 -1.52 3.05 5.39
C LEU A 67 -2.54 4.05 5.95
N GLY A 68 -2.12 5.31 6.12
CA GLY A 68 -2.95 6.42 6.60
C GLY A 68 -4.22 6.67 5.79
N ILE A 69 -4.27 6.23 4.51
CA ILE A 69 -5.48 6.29 3.68
C ILE A 69 -6.68 5.67 4.39
N SER A 70 -6.45 4.57 5.13
CA SER A 70 -7.50 3.83 5.84
C SER A 70 -8.24 4.68 6.86
N TYR A 71 -7.53 5.60 7.54
CA TYR A 71 -8.08 6.49 8.55
C TYR A 71 -8.49 7.85 7.96
N TYR A 72 -7.70 8.37 7.02
CA TYR A 72 -8.00 9.62 6.33
C TYR A 72 -9.39 9.60 5.68
N LYS A 73 -9.75 8.47 5.04
CA LYS A 73 -11.02 8.33 4.32
C LYS A 73 -12.24 8.55 5.22
N LEU A 74 -12.13 8.27 6.52
CA LEU A 74 -13.26 8.34 7.46
C LEU A 74 -13.96 9.70 7.39
N TYR A 75 -13.20 10.80 7.25
CA TYR A 75 -13.80 12.13 7.21
C TYR A 75 -13.26 13.03 6.08
N CYS A 76 -12.23 12.59 5.36
CA CYS A 76 -11.54 13.34 4.30
C CYS A 76 -11.27 14.81 4.71
N PRO A 77 -10.46 15.05 5.77
CA PRO A 77 -10.09 16.42 6.14
C PRO A 77 -9.42 17.13 4.95
N PRO A 78 -9.66 18.44 4.74
CA PRO A 78 -9.14 19.16 3.57
C PRO A 78 -7.64 19.45 3.62
N ARG A 79 -6.98 19.14 4.75
CA ARG A 79 -5.55 19.38 4.98
C ARG A 79 -4.90 18.17 5.63
N VAL A 80 -3.64 17.94 5.29
CA VAL A 80 -2.79 16.92 5.89
C VAL A 80 -1.51 17.55 6.46
N THR A 81 -0.96 16.95 7.51
CA THR A 81 0.35 17.31 8.11
C THR A 81 1.15 16.04 8.36
N MET A 82 2.48 16.12 8.27
CA MET A 82 3.40 14.99 8.49
C MET A 82 4.74 15.49 9.05
N PRO A 83 5.56 14.63 9.71
CA PRO A 83 6.78 15.07 10.38
C PRO A 83 7.98 15.27 9.45
N PHE A 84 7.82 14.98 8.16
CA PHE A 84 8.86 15.11 7.12
C PHE A 84 8.35 15.94 5.94
N ARG A 85 9.27 16.30 5.04
CA ARG A 85 8.98 17.09 3.84
C ARG A 85 9.05 16.21 2.60
N LEU A 86 8.17 16.46 1.65
CA LEU A 86 8.19 15.82 0.34
C LEU A 86 8.85 16.74 -0.69
N SER A 87 9.58 16.16 -1.64
CA SER A 87 9.92 16.85 -2.89
C SER A 87 8.66 17.06 -3.73
N ARG A 88 8.75 17.88 -4.79
CA ARG A 88 7.64 18.09 -5.73
C ARG A 88 7.14 16.78 -6.33
N GLU A 89 8.06 15.97 -6.86
CA GLU A 89 7.73 14.69 -7.50
C GLU A 89 7.10 13.69 -6.52
N GLN A 90 7.58 13.64 -5.26
CA GLN A 90 6.96 12.79 -4.25
C GLN A 90 5.54 13.26 -3.90
N ALA A 91 5.33 14.58 -3.75
CA ALA A 91 4.00 15.12 -3.49
C ALA A 91 3.04 14.84 -4.65
N ASP A 92 3.49 14.99 -5.90
CA ASP A 92 2.69 14.69 -7.09
C ASP A 92 2.31 13.20 -7.18
N PHE A 93 3.24 12.31 -6.83
CA PHE A 93 2.96 10.87 -6.69
C PHE A 93 1.86 10.62 -5.64
N TRP A 94 1.98 11.15 -4.42
CA TRP A 94 1.00 10.92 -3.35
C TRP A 94 -0.36 11.56 -3.63
N ASN A 95 -0.38 12.76 -4.24
CA ASN A 95 -1.59 13.40 -4.74
C ASN A 95 -2.29 12.52 -5.77
N THR A 96 -1.54 11.86 -6.66
CA THR A 96 -2.08 10.92 -7.65
C THR A 96 -2.62 9.65 -7.00
N VAL A 97 -1.86 9.04 -6.08
CA VAL A 97 -2.28 7.83 -5.34
C VAL A 97 -3.59 8.08 -4.58
N TYR A 98 -3.71 9.20 -3.86
CA TYR A 98 -4.94 9.52 -3.13
C TYR A 98 -6.10 9.81 -4.08
N ARG A 99 -5.88 10.61 -5.14
CA ARG A 99 -6.92 10.98 -6.10
C ARG A 99 -7.47 9.76 -6.86
N LYS A 100 -6.59 8.94 -7.44
CA LYS A 100 -7.00 7.78 -8.25
C LYS A 100 -7.37 6.57 -7.39
N GLY A 101 -6.60 6.31 -6.32
CA GLY A 101 -6.86 5.19 -5.42
C GLY A 101 -8.14 5.32 -4.61
N LEU A 102 -8.60 6.55 -4.31
CA LEU A 102 -9.90 6.79 -3.67
C LEU A 102 -11.02 7.07 -4.68
N GLY A 103 -10.81 6.90 -5.98
CA GLY A 103 -11.79 7.26 -7.01
C GLY A 103 -13.17 6.64 -6.78
N GLU A 104 -13.23 5.33 -6.57
CA GLU A 104 -14.49 4.62 -6.29
C GLU A 104 -15.12 5.06 -4.95
N PHE A 105 -14.29 5.23 -3.92
CA PHE A 105 -14.74 5.75 -2.62
C PHE A 105 -15.39 7.13 -2.78
N LEU A 106 -14.78 8.02 -3.55
CA LEU A 106 -15.33 9.36 -3.81
C LEU A 106 -16.66 9.29 -4.55
N TYR A 107 -16.77 8.40 -5.55
CA TYR A 107 -18.02 8.19 -6.29
C TYR A 107 -19.14 7.66 -5.39
N ARG A 108 -18.89 6.57 -4.66
CA ARG A 108 -19.88 5.96 -3.75
C ARG A 108 -20.39 6.95 -2.69
N ASN A 109 -19.52 7.82 -2.20
CA ASN A 109 -19.88 8.83 -1.19
C ASN A 109 -20.31 10.18 -1.79
N LYS A 110 -20.43 10.28 -3.13
CA LYS A 110 -20.81 11.51 -3.86
C LYS A 110 -19.92 12.72 -3.53
N LEU A 111 -18.65 12.46 -3.21
CA LEU A 111 -17.66 13.48 -2.86
C LEU A 111 -17.04 14.09 -4.11
N ASP A 112 -16.60 15.35 -4.01
CA ASP A 112 -15.79 15.97 -5.06
C ASP A 112 -14.32 15.59 -4.86
N PRO A 113 -13.60 15.07 -5.89
CA PRO A 113 -12.16 14.82 -5.80
C PRO A 113 -11.35 16.04 -5.35
N LYS A 114 -11.80 17.27 -5.65
CA LYS A 114 -11.16 18.52 -5.22
C LYS A 114 -11.19 18.72 -3.70
N ARG A 115 -12.04 17.98 -2.98
CA ARG A 115 -12.09 18.00 -1.50
C ARG A 115 -10.91 17.27 -0.87
N LEU A 116 -10.25 16.37 -1.61
CA LEU A 116 -9.10 15.67 -1.06
C LEU A 116 -7.99 16.64 -0.66
N ALA A 117 -7.38 16.39 0.49
CA ALA A 117 -6.20 17.12 0.90
C ALA A 117 -5.10 16.98 -0.16
N LYS A 118 -4.39 18.08 -0.42
CA LYS A 118 -3.19 18.08 -1.25
C LYS A 118 -1.95 17.92 -0.39
N PHE A 119 -1.07 17.02 -0.80
CA PHE A 119 0.27 16.88 -0.26
C PHE A 119 1.10 18.09 -0.70
N SER A 120 1.59 18.85 0.26
CA SER A 120 2.49 19.97 0.03
C SER A 120 3.91 19.48 -0.23
N TYR A 121 4.67 20.24 -1.02
CA TYR A 121 6.08 19.97 -1.29
C TYR A 121 6.97 21.08 -0.74
N SER A 122 8.25 20.78 -0.63
CA SER A 122 9.33 21.73 -0.36
C SER A 122 10.39 21.61 -1.45
N ASN A 123 11.20 22.65 -1.63
CA ASN A 123 12.33 22.60 -2.55
C ASN A 123 13.49 21.81 -1.94
N ILE A 124 13.37 20.50 -1.95
CA ILE A 124 14.36 19.55 -1.43
C ILE A 124 14.75 18.55 -2.51
N LYS A 125 16.00 18.09 -2.47
CA LYS A 125 16.47 16.97 -3.29
C LYS A 125 16.49 15.72 -2.42
N ILE A 126 15.89 14.65 -2.94
CA ILE A 126 15.88 13.33 -2.32
C ILE A 126 16.66 12.41 -3.25
N TYR A 127 17.55 11.61 -2.67
CA TYR A 127 18.31 10.59 -3.39
C TYR A 127 17.89 9.22 -2.86
N PRO A 128 17.85 8.18 -3.70
CA PRO A 128 17.54 6.84 -3.23
C PRO A 128 18.74 6.24 -2.50
N ASP A 129 18.49 5.34 -1.56
CA ASP A 129 19.55 4.60 -0.88
C ASP A 129 19.82 3.26 -1.55
N ARG A 130 21.08 2.87 -1.53
CA ARG A 130 21.48 1.51 -1.90
C ARG A 130 21.29 0.58 -0.72
N ILE A 131 20.63 -0.54 -0.97
CA ILE A 131 20.42 -1.58 0.04
C ILE A 131 20.91 -2.92 -0.48
N LYS A 132 21.32 -3.78 0.44
CA LYS A 132 21.75 -5.13 0.10
C LYS A 132 20.53 -5.99 -0.24
N THR A 133 20.56 -6.62 -1.40
CA THR A 133 19.56 -7.60 -1.83
C THR A 133 20.25 -8.86 -2.36
N GLN A 134 19.48 -9.95 -2.42
CA GLN A 134 19.86 -11.21 -3.04
C GLN A 134 18.93 -11.46 -4.24
N ASP A 135 19.40 -12.19 -5.25
CA ASP A 135 18.64 -12.54 -6.46
C ASP A 135 17.54 -13.58 -6.18
N ARG A 136 16.55 -13.16 -5.39
CA ARG A 136 15.38 -13.93 -4.96
C ARG A 136 14.14 -13.06 -4.95
N ALA A 137 12.98 -13.69 -5.06
CA ALA A 137 11.70 -13.00 -5.23
C ALA A 137 10.70 -13.26 -4.11
N LEU A 138 9.98 -12.21 -3.70
CA LEU A 138 8.71 -12.31 -3.01
C LEU A 138 7.60 -12.39 -4.06
N LEU A 139 6.84 -13.48 -4.08
CA LEU A 139 5.65 -13.60 -4.93
C LEU A 139 4.40 -13.31 -4.10
N GLY A 140 3.75 -12.19 -4.37
CA GLY A 140 2.49 -11.81 -3.74
C GLY A 140 1.38 -12.81 -4.08
N ILE A 141 0.82 -13.44 -3.04
CA ILE A 141 -0.27 -14.40 -3.14
C ILE A 141 -1.59 -13.75 -2.75
N GLY A 142 -2.62 -14.01 -3.56
CA GLY A 142 -4.02 -13.84 -3.18
C GLY A 142 -4.79 -15.13 -3.43
N GLY A 143 -6.07 -15.16 -3.08
CA GLY A 143 -6.92 -16.35 -3.21
C GLY A 143 -7.35 -16.74 -4.63
N GLY A 144 -6.75 -16.15 -5.67
CA GLY A 144 -7.18 -16.31 -7.06
C GLY A 144 -6.29 -17.25 -7.88
N LYS A 145 -6.80 -17.69 -9.03
CA LYS A 145 -6.08 -18.52 -10.03
C LYS A 145 -4.74 -17.91 -10.45
N ASP A 146 -4.69 -16.58 -10.55
CA ASP A 146 -3.55 -15.82 -11.05
C ASP A 146 -2.28 -16.08 -10.21
N SER A 147 -2.42 -16.25 -8.89
CA SER A 147 -1.29 -16.56 -8.00
C SER A 147 -0.73 -17.96 -8.22
N ILE A 148 -1.57 -18.94 -8.56
CA ILE A 148 -1.15 -20.31 -8.87
C ILE A 148 -0.37 -20.33 -10.19
N VAL A 149 -0.91 -19.68 -11.23
CA VAL A 149 -0.24 -19.57 -12.53
C VAL A 149 1.10 -18.85 -12.40
N ALA A 150 1.16 -17.75 -11.62
CA ALA A 150 2.41 -17.04 -11.40
C ALA A 150 3.46 -17.88 -10.65
N ALA A 151 3.03 -18.69 -9.67
CA ALA A 151 3.93 -19.59 -8.96
C ALA A 151 4.49 -20.69 -9.87
N GLU A 152 3.65 -21.27 -10.74
CA GLU A 152 4.08 -22.28 -11.72
C GLU A 152 5.07 -21.70 -12.74
N LEU A 153 4.81 -20.50 -13.25
CA LEU A 153 5.73 -19.79 -14.15
C LEU A 153 7.09 -19.47 -13.53
N LEU A 154 7.15 -19.39 -12.19
CA LEU A 154 8.35 -19.08 -11.43
C LEU A 154 8.95 -20.32 -10.74
N LYS A 155 8.56 -21.54 -11.13
CA LYS A 155 8.99 -22.75 -10.44
C LYS A 155 10.51 -22.97 -10.45
N ASP A 156 11.22 -22.52 -11.46
CA ASP A 156 12.67 -22.69 -11.55
C ASP A 156 13.45 -21.56 -10.85
N PHE A 157 12.76 -20.63 -10.19
CA PHE A 157 13.35 -19.48 -9.48
C PHE A 157 13.25 -19.63 -7.96
N ASP A 158 14.18 -18.98 -7.23
CA ASP A 158 14.10 -18.85 -5.77
C ASP A 158 13.02 -17.83 -5.40
N ILE A 159 11.82 -18.35 -5.10
CA ILE A 159 10.65 -17.55 -4.73
C ILE A 159 10.12 -17.96 -3.36
N VAL A 160 9.66 -16.96 -2.63
CA VAL A 160 8.94 -17.12 -1.37
C VAL A 160 7.56 -16.49 -1.51
N SER A 161 6.53 -17.25 -1.14
CA SER A 161 5.15 -16.78 -1.14
C SER A 161 4.98 -15.65 -0.12
N PHE A 162 4.47 -14.52 -0.53
CA PHE A 162 4.28 -13.33 0.29
C PHE A 162 2.79 -13.04 0.45
N LEU A 163 2.32 -12.94 1.70
CA LEU A 163 0.93 -12.64 2.02
C LEU A 163 0.85 -11.53 3.06
N VAL A 164 -0.11 -10.63 2.89
CA VAL A 164 -0.46 -9.63 3.89
C VAL A 164 -1.85 -9.94 4.45
N GLU A 165 -1.90 -10.36 5.71
CA GLU A 165 -3.15 -10.65 6.41
C GLU A 165 -3.65 -9.40 7.13
N THR A 166 -4.87 -8.96 6.84
CA THR A 166 -5.46 -7.78 7.51
C THR A 166 -6.50 -8.22 8.54
N GLN A 167 -6.26 -7.92 9.82
CA GLN A 167 -7.05 -8.30 11.01
C GLN A 167 -7.17 -9.80 11.30
N LYS A 168 -7.43 -10.62 10.29
CA LYS A 168 -7.68 -12.05 10.39
C LYS A 168 -6.90 -12.82 9.35
N GLN A 169 -6.78 -14.12 9.59
CA GLN A 169 -6.18 -15.07 8.67
C GLN A 169 -6.94 -15.13 7.34
N ASP A 170 -6.20 -15.24 6.24
CA ASP A 170 -6.78 -15.43 4.90
C ASP A 170 -6.71 -16.91 4.51
N LEU A 171 -7.73 -17.67 4.91
CA LEU A 171 -7.79 -19.12 4.68
C LEU A 171 -7.73 -19.51 3.20
N ILE A 172 -8.21 -18.65 2.30
CA ILE A 172 -8.20 -18.93 0.86
C ILE A 172 -6.77 -18.80 0.34
N SER A 173 -6.10 -17.69 0.65
CA SER A 173 -4.70 -17.48 0.28
C SER A 173 -3.78 -18.51 0.94
N ASP A 174 -4.09 -18.94 2.16
CA ASP A 174 -3.37 -20.02 2.84
C ASP A 174 -3.47 -21.35 2.09
N SER A 175 -4.68 -21.74 1.65
CA SER A 175 -4.85 -22.94 0.82
C SER A 175 -4.06 -22.86 -0.49
N VAL A 176 -3.95 -21.66 -1.09
CA VAL A 176 -3.12 -21.44 -2.27
C VAL A 176 -1.63 -21.59 -1.95
N ILE A 177 -1.16 -21.02 -0.85
CA ILE A 177 0.23 -21.17 -0.38
C ILE A 177 0.57 -22.64 -0.14
N ASP A 178 -0.32 -23.39 0.51
CA ASP A 178 -0.15 -24.81 0.79
C ASP A 178 -0.03 -25.62 -0.51
N LYS A 179 -0.85 -25.30 -1.53
CA LYS A 179 -0.77 -25.92 -2.86
C LYS A 179 0.51 -25.58 -3.62
N ILE A 180 1.03 -24.36 -3.46
CA ILE A 180 2.30 -23.94 -4.06
C ILE A 180 3.47 -24.74 -3.45
N GLY A 181 3.36 -25.16 -2.18
CA GLY A 181 4.34 -26.04 -1.54
C GLY A 181 5.72 -25.40 -1.33
N ARG A 182 5.78 -24.06 -1.26
CA ARG A 182 7.02 -23.28 -1.05
C ARG A 182 7.00 -22.53 0.28
N PRO A 183 8.16 -22.10 0.80
CA PRO A 183 8.21 -21.23 1.97
C PRO A 183 7.35 -19.99 1.79
N SER A 184 6.81 -19.48 2.90
CA SER A 184 5.99 -18.27 2.90
C SER A 184 6.40 -17.26 3.98
N LEU A 185 6.15 -15.99 3.70
CA LEU A 185 6.25 -14.87 4.64
C LEU A 185 4.89 -14.20 4.73
N LYS A 186 4.25 -14.34 5.90
CA LYS A 186 2.95 -13.73 6.20
C LYS A 186 3.15 -12.52 7.09
N ILE A 187 2.92 -11.33 6.54
CA ILE A 187 2.92 -10.08 7.30
C ILE A 187 1.51 -9.85 7.82
N ARG A 188 1.38 -9.58 9.13
CA ARG A 188 0.08 -9.26 9.71
C ARG A 188 -0.07 -7.75 9.86
N ARG A 189 -1.10 -7.21 9.22
CA ARG A 189 -1.57 -5.84 9.29
C ARG A 189 -2.75 -5.76 10.26
N VAL A 190 -2.56 -5.06 11.37
CA VAL A 190 -3.57 -4.87 12.41
C VAL A 190 -4.03 -3.41 12.41
N LEU A 191 -5.26 -3.17 11.97
CA LEU A 191 -5.92 -1.86 12.02
C LEU A 191 -6.29 -1.52 13.46
N ASP A 192 -6.25 -0.23 13.80
CA ASP A 192 -6.78 0.25 15.07
C ASP A 192 -8.27 -0.11 15.18
N LEU A 193 -8.67 -0.74 16.29
CA LEU A 193 -10.05 -1.21 16.46
C LEU A 193 -11.08 -0.09 16.37
N LYS A 194 -10.69 1.15 16.66
CA LYS A 194 -11.56 2.32 16.49
C LYS A 194 -12.07 2.46 15.07
N ILE A 195 -11.39 1.96 14.04
CA ILE A 195 -11.90 2.05 12.65
C ILE A 195 -13.21 1.27 12.44
N PHE A 196 -13.49 0.27 13.28
CA PHE A 196 -14.72 -0.55 13.22
C PHE A 196 -15.84 -0.02 14.11
N GLU A 197 -15.54 0.95 14.97
CA GLU A 197 -16.56 1.60 15.79
C GLU A 197 -17.51 2.43 14.91
N LYS A 198 -18.71 2.69 15.44
CA LYS A 198 -19.66 3.56 14.76
C LYS A 198 -19.20 5.01 14.88
N HIS A 199 -18.79 5.57 13.74
CA HIS A 199 -18.42 6.96 13.60
C HIS A 199 -19.52 7.72 12.86
N ASP A 200 -20.28 8.54 13.59
CA ASP A 200 -21.32 9.34 12.96
C ASP A 200 -20.73 10.24 11.87
N GLY A 201 -21.41 10.32 10.73
CA GLY A 201 -20.95 11.09 9.57
C GLY A 201 -19.63 10.65 8.93
N ALA A 202 -19.04 9.52 9.34
CA ALA A 202 -17.90 8.94 8.65
C ALA A 202 -18.30 8.31 7.32
N TYR A 203 -17.36 8.32 6.37
CA TYR A 203 -17.51 7.70 5.06
C TYR A 203 -17.00 6.25 5.07
N ASN A 204 -17.70 5.42 4.30
CA ASN A 204 -17.33 4.03 4.07
C ASN A 204 -16.94 3.81 2.61
N GLY A 205 -16.13 2.79 2.34
CA GLY A 205 -15.78 2.41 0.98
C GLY A 205 -14.36 1.88 0.83
N HIS A 206 -14.04 1.49 -0.39
CA HIS A 206 -12.78 0.88 -0.75
C HIS A 206 -11.60 1.84 -0.62
N ILE A 207 -10.44 1.25 -0.36
CA ILE A 207 -9.14 1.92 -0.41
C ILE A 207 -8.29 1.16 -1.44
N PRO A 208 -7.21 1.76 -1.96
CA PRO A 208 -6.31 1.08 -2.89
C PRO A 208 -5.44 0.04 -2.16
N ILE A 209 -6.04 -1.07 -1.71
CA ILE A 209 -5.38 -2.08 -0.87
C ILE A 209 -4.14 -2.70 -1.54
N SER A 210 -4.17 -2.89 -2.87
CA SER A 210 -3.00 -3.38 -3.61
C SER A 210 -1.80 -2.42 -3.57
N ALA A 211 -2.04 -1.10 -3.42
CA ALA A 211 -0.95 -0.15 -3.21
C ALA A 211 -0.34 -0.31 -1.82
N ILE A 212 -1.17 -0.52 -0.79
CA ILE A 212 -0.69 -0.86 0.56
C ILE A 212 0.16 -2.12 0.53
N PHE A 213 -0.30 -3.17 -0.16
CA PHE A 213 0.44 -4.42 -0.30
C PHE A 213 1.75 -4.25 -1.08
N ALA A 214 1.79 -3.39 -2.10
CA ALA A 214 3.03 -3.07 -2.81
C ALA A 214 4.08 -2.43 -1.89
N PHE A 215 3.69 -1.44 -1.08
CA PHE A 215 4.60 -0.83 -0.10
C PHE A 215 5.02 -1.78 1.04
N LEU A 216 4.12 -2.65 1.51
CA LEU A 216 4.46 -3.68 2.49
C LEU A 216 5.39 -4.75 1.90
N GLY A 217 5.20 -5.09 0.62
CA GLY A 217 6.10 -5.96 -0.13
C GLY A 217 7.50 -5.34 -0.26
N LEU A 218 7.59 -4.05 -0.57
CA LEU A 218 8.85 -3.29 -0.61
C LEU A 218 9.58 -3.33 0.75
N LEU A 219 8.87 -3.08 1.85
CA LEU A 219 9.42 -3.17 3.19
C LEU A 219 9.91 -4.58 3.54
N THR A 220 9.11 -5.60 3.21
CA THR A 220 9.45 -7.00 3.45
C THR A 220 10.67 -7.40 2.63
N ALA A 221 10.74 -6.96 1.37
CA ALA A 221 11.90 -7.18 0.51
C ALA A 221 13.15 -6.52 1.07
N ALA A 222 13.06 -5.27 1.53
CA ALA A 222 14.20 -4.59 2.14
C ALA A 222 14.68 -5.30 3.41
N ILE A 223 13.77 -5.63 4.33
CA ILE A 223 14.10 -6.26 5.61
C ILE A 223 14.70 -7.65 5.45
N TYR A 224 14.24 -8.41 4.46
CA TYR A 224 14.70 -9.77 4.25
C TYR A 224 15.62 -9.92 3.03
N GLU A 225 16.15 -8.83 2.47
CA GLU A 225 17.12 -8.84 1.36
C GLU A 225 16.58 -9.53 0.07
N TYR A 226 15.30 -9.36 -0.28
CA TYR A 226 14.78 -9.77 -1.59
C TYR A 226 14.96 -8.65 -2.61
N LYS A 227 15.31 -9.01 -3.85
CA LYS A 227 15.47 -8.06 -4.96
C LYS A 227 14.17 -7.84 -5.73
N TYR A 228 13.28 -8.83 -5.78
CA TYR A 228 12.05 -8.74 -6.57
C TYR A 228 10.81 -8.85 -5.68
N VAL A 229 9.82 -7.99 -5.95
CA VAL A 229 8.46 -8.08 -5.41
C VAL A 229 7.51 -8.27 -6.58
N ILE A 230 7.07 -9.50 -6.78
CA ILE A 230 6.28 -9.91 -7.93
C ILE A 230 4.83 -10.03 -7.52
N VAL A 231 3.90 -9.52 -8.32
CA VAL A 231 2.46 -9.76 -8.19
C VAL A 231 1.90 -10.38 -9.47
N ALA A 232 0.68 -10.87 -9.41
CA ALA A 232 -0.01 -11.53 -10.52
C ALA A 232 -1.19 -10.71 -11.06
N ASN A 233 -1.04 -9.39 -11.20
CA ASN A 233 -2.11 -8.55 -11.75
C ASN A 233 -2.18 -8.69 -13.29
N GLU A 234 -3.32 -9.15 -13.78
CA GLU A 234 -3.58 -9.32 -15.21
C GLU A 234 -3.91 -8.00 -15.96
N HIS A 235 -3.97 -8.07 -17.30
CA HIS A 235 -4.27 -6.92 -18.15
C HIS A 235 -5.66 -6.30 -17.89
N SER A 236 -6.66 -7.11 -17.53
CA SER A 236 -8.04 -6.66 -17.27
C SER A 236 -8.16 -5.64 -16.13
N SER A 237 -7.18 -5.59 -15.23
CA SER A 237 -7.12 -4.60 -14.14
C SER A 237 -6.97 -3.14 -14.63
N ASN A 238 -6.69 -2.93 -15.92
CA ASN A 238 -6.51 -1.61 -16.52
C ASN A 238 -7.82 -0.87 -16.83
N PHE A 239 -8.97 -1.56 -16.91
CA PHE A 239 -10.21 -0.94 -17.36
C PHE A 239 -10.91 -0.14 -16.25
N GLY A 240 -11.06 1.17 -16.46
CA GLY A 240 -11.89 2.07 -15.66
C GLY A 240 -13.21 2.33 -16.37
N ASN A 241 -14.33 1.95 -15.76
CA ASN A 241 -15.63 1.89 -16.45
C ASN A 241 -16.55 3.09 -16.16
N LEU A 242 -16.07 4.14 -15.49
CA LEU A 242 -16.94 5.21 -15.03
C LEU A 242 -16.29 6.59 -15.07
N GLN A 243 -16.94 7.55 -15.73
CA GLN A 243 -16.59 8.96 -15.65
C GLN A 243 -17.36 9.63 -14.49
N TYR A 244 -16.66 10.36 -13.63
CA TYR A 244 -17.27 11.04 -12.49
C TYR A 244 -16.54 12.36 -12.21
N LYS A 245 -17.29 13.47 -12.26
CA LYS A 245 -16.77 14.84 -11.99
C LYS A 245 -15.47 15.16 -12.74
N GLY A 246 -15.38 14.74 -14.00
CA GLY A 246 -14.22 14.98 -14.87
C GLY A 246 -13.07 13.97 -14.74
N GLU A 247 -13.22 12.95 -13.90
CA GLU A 247 -12.21 11.90 -13.68
C GLU A 247 -12.70 10.55 -14.21
N ILE A 248 -11.79 9.73 -14.73
CA ILE A 248 -12.07 8.32 -15.03
C ILE A 248 -11.74 7.50 -13.77
N ILE A 249 -12.75 6.82 -13.25
CA ILE A 249 -12.64 5.97 -12.07
C ILE A 249 -12.36 4.54 -12.50
N ASN A 250 -11.26 4.00 -11.98
CA ASN A 250 -10.96 2.58 -12.00
C ASN A 250 -11.03 2.05 -10.56
N HIS A 251 -11.99 1.14 -10.29
CA HIS A 251 -12.15 0.46 -9.00
C HIS A 251 -10.87 -0.27 -8.56
N GLN A 252 -10.08 -0.75 -9.52
CA GLN A 252 -8.86 -1.50 -9.31
C GLN A 252 -7.62 -0.71 -9.76
N TRP A 253 -7.64 0.62 -9.68
CA TRP A 253 -6.54 1.45 -10.17
C TRP A 253 -5.16 1.02 -9.63
N SER A 254 -5.05 0.63 -8.36
CA SER A 254 -3.80 0.15 -7.76
C SER A 254 -3.31 -1.22 -8.24
N LYS A 255 -4.01 -1.85 -9.20
CA LYS A 255 -3.58 -3.04 -9.93
C LYS A 255 -3.26 -2.74 -11.40
N SER A 256 -3.46 -1.50 -11.86
CA SER A 256 -3.22 -1.09 -13.24
C SER A 256 -1.73 -0.97 -13.58
N VAL A 257 -1.43 -0.97 -14.88
CA VAL A 257 -0.08 -0.66 -15.40
C VAL A 257 0.35 0.77 -15.02
N GLU A 258 -0.59 1.71 -14.97
CA GLU A 258 -0.30 3.09 -14.58
C GLU A 258 0.25 3.15 -13.15
N PHE A 259 -0.41 2.48 -12.20
CA PHE A 259 0.07 2.42 -10.82
C PHE A 259 1.43 1.72 -10.74
N GLU A 260 1.61 0.61 -11.46
CA GLU A 260 2.88 -0.14 -11.48
C GLU A 260 4.04 0.74 -11.96
N SER A 261 3.89 1.46 -13.08
CA SER A 261 4.92 2.36 -13.61
C SER A 261 5.21 3.52 -12.65
N LEU A 262 4.18 4.16 -12.09
CA LEU A 262 4.35 5.24 -11.12
C LEU A 262 5.06 4.75 -9.85
N PHE A 263 4.71 3.55 -9.37
CA PHE A 263 5.32 2.96 -8.19
C PHE A 263 6.78 2.59 -8.43
N GLN A 264 7.11 1.94 -9.56
CA GLN A 264 8.50 1.65 -9.95
C GLN A 264 9.36 2.91 -10.07
N GLU A 265 8.82 3.97 -10.67
CA GLU A 265 9.54 5.24 -10.78
C GLU A 265 9.77 5.86 -9.39
N TYR A 266 8.73 5.90 -8.55
CA TYR A 266 8.81 6.44 -7.20
C TYR A 266 9.81 5.69 -6.34
N THR A 267 9.78 4.36 -6.31
CA THR A 267 10.72 3.55 -5.51
C THR A 267 12.14 3.75 -6.01
N ARG A 268 12.39 3.66 -7.32
CA ARG A 268 13.72 3.82 -7.91
C ARG A 268 14.33 5.19 -7.64
N LYS A 269 13.53 6.27 -7.73
CA LYS A 269 14.02 7.64 -7.55
C LYS A 269 14.15 8.05 -6.08
N PHE A 270 13.24 7.63 -5.21
CA PHE A 270 13.10 8.21 -3.86
C PHE A 270 13.32 7.23 -2.72
N ILE A 271 13.37 5.93 -2.97
CA ILE A 271 13.57 4.92 -1.93
C ILE A 271 14.84 4.13 -2.21
N THR A 272 14.82 3.25 -3.21
CA THR A 272 15.93 2.38 -3.58
C THR A 272 15.77 1.86 -5.00
N PRO A 273 16.84 1.82 -5.81
CA PRO A 273 16.84 1.15 -7.12
C PRO A 273 17.06 -0.37 -7.02
N ASP A 274 17.37 -0.91 -5.84
CA ASP A 274 17.81 -2.30 -5.67
C ASP A 274 16.66 -3.30 -5.45
N ILE A 275 15.43 -2.81 -5.31
CA ILE A 275 14.20 -3.62 -5.25
C ILE A 275 13.30 -3.27 -6.44
N VAL A 276 12.89 -4.29 -7.19
CA VAL A 276 12.04 -4.14 -8.37
C VAL A 276 10.67 -4.75 -8.10
N TYR A 277 9.63 -3.92 -8.22
CA TYR A 277 8.23 -4.35 -8.14
C TYR A 277 7.64 -4.47 -9.54
N PHE A 278 6.98 -5.58 -9.88
CA PHE A 278 6.29 -5.71 -11.17
C PHE A 278 5.19 -6.77 -11.15
N SER A 279 4.31 -6.71 -12.14
CA SER A 279 3.29 -7.74 -12.36
C SER A 279 3.72 -8.74 -13.43
N LEU A 280 3.83 -10.02 -13.07
CA LEU A 280 4.27 -11.08 -13.99
C LEU A 280 3.26 -11.33 -15.12
N LEU A 281 1.96 -11.22 -14.83
CA LEU A 281 0.89 -11.59 -15.76
C LEU A 281 0.37 -10.40 -16.58
N ARG A 282 1.08 -9.26 -16.59
CA ARG A 282 0.62 -8.03 -17.23
C ARG A 282 0.33 -8.20 -18.73
N GLN A 283 1.08 -9.09 -19.39
CA GLN A 283 0.96 -9.37 -20.82
C GLN A 283 -0.22 -10.30 -21.18
N PHE A 284 -0.88 -10.86 -20.16
CA PHE A 284 -1.94 -11.85 -20.36
C PHE A 284 -3.31 -11.28 -19.97
N TYR A 285 -4.30 -11.57 -20.82
CA TYR A 285 -5.71 -11.40 -20.50
C TYR A 285 -6.21 -12.61 -19.71
N GLU A 286 -7.31 -12.43 -18.98
CA GLU A 286 -7.91 -13.45 -18.12
C GLU A 286 -8.14 -14.80 -18.82
N ILE A 287 -8.60 -14.77 -20.07
CA ILE A 287 -8.87 -15.98 -20.87
C ILE A 287 -7.60 -16.81 -21.14
N ARG A 288 -6.44 -16.15 -21.24
CA ARG A 288 -5.17 -16.85 -21.43
C ARG A 288 -4.67 -17.43 -20.12
N ILE A 289 -4.84 -16.69 -19.02
CA ILE A 289 -4.48 -17.16 -17.68
C ILE A 289 -5.32 -18.39 -17.29
N ALA A 290 -6.62 -18.41 -17.63
CA ALA A 290 -7.49 -19.56 -17.35
C ALA A 290 -7.14 -20.83 -18.16
N ARG A 291 -6.36 -20.71 -19.25
CA ARG A 291 -5.89 -21.86 -20.05
C ARG A 291 -4.54 -22.41 -19.59
N MET A 292 -3.79 -21.64 -18.81
CA MET A 292 -2.47 -22.01 -18.28
C MET A 292 -2.64 -22.77 -16.97
#